data_AF-A0A816E4M4-F1
#
_entry.id   AF-A0A816E4M4-F1
#
_cell.length_a   1.000
_cell.length_b   1.000
_cell.length_c   1.000
_cell.angle_alpha   90.00
_cell.angle_beta   90.00
_cell.angle_gamma   90.00
#
_symmetry.space_group_name_H-M   'P 1'
#
loop_
_entity.id
_entity.type
_entity.pdbx_description
1 polymer ?
#
loop_
_entity_poly.entity_id
_entity_poly.type
_entity_poly.pdbx_seq_one_letter_code
_entity_poly.pdbx_strand_id
1 'polypeptide(L)'
;MENEQFYRGRFDYVGDRKLNSVRIFISSTFSDTTDERNGLIEHVYPQLRKYCRTKYNIQFQYSDMRWGIPSTASTSHSIVDMCLQELDSCCRLSMATNCIILLSHRYGSRLVPACISFRIFQLLEDSLSTNIEEKNFLLEMYQLDENYLEQKYFLRTIDDNQQWTLLENKLQLILRKAADICYKQRKITKDERNEFYISVTAKEIYRALKNNMNKYRRIIFFYRNILDIEELDSKYRETENTDEIKKLLEKINNLLHRSIDSSDIYTYKIRWNDKNNRIKYFSQFFEDCYHAIKSQIDFHMKTYENQQNNILYNQILEHAIQCNLLIQRYFPRQDIFEQIKNYIMSTSNCPCILLGESGTGKSSIMAKVVREIPIWYSATNSLSVIIRFLGATPSSSDIRRPLISIIEQICTIYHLDKPSNVDNVKENLENILMHIPKDQYLILLLDAIDQLQSVDLKNLSIWLPTKFPSANIKCIISTISEIEIERTTIDIRQQLR
;
A
#
# COMPACT_ATOMS: atom_id res chain seq x y z
N MET A 1 0.64 -11.29 -11.91
CA MET A 1 0.45 -9.86 -11.59
C MET A 1 1.35 -9.40 -10.43
N GLU A 2 1.17 -9.84 -9.18
CA GLU A 2 2.02 -9.40 -8.05
C GLU A 2 3.51 -9.74 -8.23
N ASN A 3 3.82 -10.98 -8.62
CA ASN A 3 5.20 -11.38 -8.92
C ASN A 3 5.82 -10.57 -10.06
N GLU A 4 5.06 -10.27 -11.11
CA GLU A 4 5.58 -9.56 -12.29
C GLU A 4 5.95 -8.11 -11.96
N GLN A 5 5.11 -7.40 -11.20
CA GLN A 5 5.41 -6.04 -10.73
C GLN A 5 6.63 -6.02 -9.80
N PHE A 6 6.79 -7.04 -8.96
CA PHE A 6 7.98 -7.22 -8.15
C PHE A 6 9.24 -7.42 -9.01
N TYR A 7 9.20 -8.29 -10.02
CA TYR A 7 10.30 -8.44 -10.98
C TYR A 7 10.57 -7.16 -11.77
N ARG A 8 9.57 -6.30 -12.03
CA ARG A 8 9.75 -4.99 -12.68
C ARG A 8 10.29 -3.89 -11.75
N GLY A 9 10.60 -4.19 -10.49
CA GLY A 9 11.20 -3.24 -9.55
C GLY A 9 10.22 -2.37 -8.77
N ARG A 10 8.94 -2.77 -8.66
CA ARG A 10 7.96 -2.09 -7.80
C ARG A 10 8.07 -2.61 -6.38
N PHE A 11 8.89 -1.95 -5.56
CA PHE A 11 9.18 -2.38 -4.19
C PHE A 11 8.31 -1.72 -3.10
N ASP A 12 7.23 -1.03 -3.49
CA ASP A 12 6.37 -0.24 -2.58
C ASP A 12 5.76 -1.05 -1.43
N TYR A 13 5.64 -2.37 -1.62
CA TYR A 13 5.01 -3.29 -0.66
C TYR A 13 5.98 -4.26 0.00
N VAL A 14 7.29 -4.15 -0.28
CA VAL A 14 8.30 -5.01 0.35
C VAL A 14 8.60 -4.45 1.74
N GLY A 15 8.24 -5.18 2.79
CA GLY A 15 8.57 -4.76 4.16
C GLY A 15 10.08 -4.74 4.43
N ASP A 16 10.53 -4.00 5.45
CA ASP A 16 11.94 -3.92 5.85
C ASP A 16 12.51 -5.23 6.42
N ARG A 17 11.67 -6.27 6.55
CA ARG A 17 12.00 -7.57 7.14
C ARG A 17 11.19 -8.67 6.45
N LYS A 18 11.72 -9.90 6.48
CA LYS A 18 10.93 -11.10 6.20
C LYS A 18 9.72 -11.14 7.13
N LEU A 19 8.54 -11.22 6.54
CA LEU A 19 7.28 -11.34 7.28
C LEU A 19 7.25 -12.68 8.03
N ASN A 20 6.77 -12.68 9.27
CA ASN A 20 6.67 -13.87 10.12
C ASN A 20 5.35 -13.92 10.92
N SER A 21 4.35 -13.14 10.50
CA SER A 21 3.06 -13.06 11.18
C SER A 21 1.89 -12.91 10.20
N VAL A 22 0.76 -13.52 10.54
CA VAL A 22 -0.55 -13.20 9.99
C VAL A 22 -1.19 -12.15 10.90
N ARG A 23 -1.53 -10.99 10.35
CA ARG A 23 -2.17 -9.88 11.07
C ARG A 23 -3.49 -9.53 10.40
N ILE A 24 -4.60 -9.63 11.12
CA ILE A 24 -5.93 -9.43 10.56
C ILE A 24 -6.61 -8.23 11.20
N PHE A 25 -7.02 -7.26 10.38
CA PHE A 25 -7.89 -6.17 10.78
C PHE A 25 -9.36 -6.58 10.61
N ILE A 26 -10.22 -6.32 11.61
CA ILE A 26 -11.67 -6.53 11.50
C ILE A 26 -12.35 -5.19 11.19
N SER A 27 -12.94 -5.09 10.00
CA SER A 27 -13.82 -3.98 9.64
C SER A 27 -15.28 -4.37 9.87
N SER A 28 -15.97 -3.62 10.72
CA SER A 28 -17.38 -3.84 11.03
C SER A 28 -17.99 -2.60 11.69
N THR A 29 -19.31 -2.55 11.83
CA THR A 29 -20.00 -1.57 12.67
C THR A 29 -19.87 -1.91 14.17
N PHE A 30 -20.00 -0.92 15.07
CA PHE A 30 -19.66 -1.10 16.48
C PHE A 30 -20.61 -2.05 17.23
N SER A 31 -21.91 -1.94 16.99
CA SER A 31 -22.92 -2.48 17.91
C SER A 31 -23.53 -3.80 17.45
N ASP A 32 -23.89 -3.92 16.19
CA ASP A 32 -24.69 -5.00 15.64
C ASP A 32 -23.91 -6.31 15.47
N THR A 33 -22.58 -6.26 15.36
CA THR A 33 -21.70 -7.43 15.18
C THR A 33 -20.87 -7.79 16.42
N THR A 34 -21.19 -7.22 17.58
CA THR A 34 -20.43 -7.43 18.83
C THR A 34 -20.34 -8.90 19.22
N ASP A 35 -21.42 -9.65 19.03
CA ASP A 35 -21.49 -11.06 19.42
C ASP A 35 -20.59 -11.93 18.53
N GLU A 36 -20.56 -11.65 17.21
CA GLU A 36 -19.61 -12.26 16.28
C GLU A 36 -18.16 -11.96 16.68
N ARG A 37 -17.83 -10.68 16.93
CA ARG A 37 -16.46 -10.26 17.28
C ARG A 37 -15.97 -10.93 18.57
N ASN A 38 -16.80 -10.94 19.61
CA ASN A 38 -16.47 -11.61 20.87
C ASN A 38 -16.27 -13.13 20.66
N GLY A 39 -17.17 -13.77 19.92
CA GLY A 39 -17.06 -15.19 19.62
C GLY A 39 -15.83 -15.57 18.80
N LEU A 40 -15.35 -14.69 17.89
CA LEU A 40 -14.09 -14.92 17.19
C LEU A 40 -12.89 -14.96 18.16
N ILE A 41 -12.87 -14.09 19.16
CA ILE A 41 -11.82 -14.04 20.19
C ILE A 41 -11.83 -15.30 21.05
N GLU A 42 -13.01 -15.78 21.42
CA GLU A 42 -13.19 -16.93 22.30
C GLU A 42 -12.97 -18.27 21.57
N HIS A 43 -13.51 -18.42 20.36
CA HIS A 43 -13.61 -19.72 19.70
C HIS A 43 -12.67 -19.90 18.51
N VAL A 44 -12.34 -18.85 17.76
CA VAL A 44 -11.63 -18.98 16.47
C VAL A 44 -10.14 -18.64 16.60
N TYR A 45 -9.80 -17.47 17.15
CA TYR A 45 -8.42 -16.98 17.23
C TYR A 45 -7.47 -17.86 18.05
N PRO A 46 -7.87 -18.50 19.17
CA PRO A 46 -7.00 -19.43 19.88
C PRO A 46 -6.58 -20.62 19.02
N GLN A 47 -7.51 -21.17 18.23
CA GLN A 47 -7.25 -22.28 17.33
C GLN A 47 -6.30 -21.87 16.20
N LEU A 48 -6.52 -20.70 15.58
CA LEU A 48 -5.64 -20.16 14.54
C LEU A 48 -4.25 -19.84 15.06
N ARG A 49 -4.12 -19.28 16.28
CA ARG A 49 -2.82 -19.07 16.94
C ARG A 49 -2.06 -20.37 17.10
N LYS A 50 -2.72 -21.42 17.60
CA LYS A 50 -2.12 -22.75 17.71
C LYS A 50 -1.70 -23.27 16.33
N TYR A 51 -2.59 -23.22 15.35
CA TYR A 51 -2.35 -23.70 13.99
C TYR A 51 -1.13 -23.04 13.33
N CYS A 52 -1.09 -21.71 13.32
CA CYS A 52 -0.01 -20.92 12.75
C CYS A 52 1.34 -21.25 13.39
N ARG A 53 1.36 -21.37 14.72
CA ARG A 53 2.57 -21.70 15.48
C ARG A 53 3.04 -23.13 15.21
N THR A 54 2.14 -24.11 15.24
CA THR A 54 2.54 -25.53 15.12
C THR A 54 2.88 -25.93 13.69
N LYS A 55 2.17 -25.40 12.69
CA LYS A 55 2.35 -25.82 11.30
C LYS A 55 3.42 -25.01 10.56
N TYR A 56 3.46 -23.70 10.77
CA TYR A 56 4.28 -22.78 9.98
C TYR A 56 5.31 -22.01 10.82
N ASN A 57 5.29 -22.15 12.15
CA ASN A 57 6.13 -21.38 13.07
C ASN A 57 6.01 -19.85 12.89
N ILE A 58 4.80 -19.37 12.60
CA ILE A 58 4.48 -17.95 12.45
C ILE A 58 3.53 -17.48 13.55
N GLN A 59 3.52 -16.18 13.80
CA GLN A 59 2.61 -15.57 14.76
C GLN A 59 1.24 -15.27 14.12
N PHE A 60 0.17 -15.34 14.92
CA PHE A 60 -1.16 -14.87 14.52
C PHE A 60 -1.59 -13.74 15.44
N GLN A 61 -1.92 -12.60 14.85
CA GLN A 61 -2.35 -11.38 15.52
C GLN A 61 -3.65 -10.89 14.88
N TYR A 62 -4.50 -10.25 15.68
CA TYR A 62 -5.73 -9.63 15.20
C TYR A 62 -5.80 -8.22 15.79
N SER A 63 -6.45 -7.33 15.05
CA SER A 63 -6.70 -5.95 15.44
C SER A 63 -8.18 -5.66 15.30
N ASP A 64 -8.84 -5.49 16.44
CA ASP A 64 -10.21 -5.00 16.54
C ASP A 64 -10.19 -3.65 17.25
N MET A 65 -10.19 -2.58 16.46
CA MET A 65 -10.19 -1.21 16.96
C MET A 65 -11.54 -0.81 17.58
N ARG A 66 -12.53 -1.70 17.61
CA ARG A 66 -13.83 -1.45 18.27
C ARG A 66 -13.83 -1.94 19.72
N TRP A 67 -12.73 -2.53 20.16
CA TRP A 67 -12.49 -2.98 21.53
C TRP A 67 -11.43 -2.09 22.19
N GLY A 68 -11.70 -1.58 23.39
CA GLY A 68 -10.71 -0.84 24.18
C GLY A 68 -10.45 0.62 23.77
N ILE A 69 -11.24 1.23 22.88
CA ILE A 69 -11.23 2.69 22.72
C ILE A 69 -11.93 3.30 23.94
N PRO A 70 -11.22 4.01 24.83
CA PRO A 70 -11.86 4.71 25.94
C PRO A 70 -12.76 5.83 25.39
N SER A 71 -13.84 6.17 26.09
CA SER A 71 -14.73 7.30 25.77
C SER A 71 -14.04 8.67 25.74
N THR A 72 -12.76 8.73 26.09
CA THR A 72 -11.89 9.92 26.01
C THR A 72 -11.06 9.98 24.72
N ALA A 73 -10.98 8.92 23.92
CA ALA A 73 -10.33 8.96 22.61
C ALA A 73 -11.26 9.54 21.52
N SER A 74 -12.57 9.57 21.76
CA SER A 74 -13.57 10.18 20.88
C SER A 74 -13.44 11.70 20.76
N THR A 75 -12.89 12.38 21.77
CA THR A 75 -12.65 13.84 21.75
C THR A 75 -11.44 14.25 20.90
N SER A 76 -10.56 13.31 20.55
CA SER A 76 -9.37 13.61 19.74
C SER A 76 -9.62 13.61 18.23
N HIS A 77 -10.84 13.25 17.79
CA HIS A 77 -11.27 13.07 16.39
C HIS A 77 -10.38 12.15 15.52
N SER A 78 -9.28 11.61 16.06
CA SER A 78 -8.23 10.87 15.36
C SER A 78 -8.50 9.36 15.22
N ILE A 79 -9.61 8.86 15.78
CA ILE A 79 -9.93 7.42 15.79
C ILE A 79 -9.97 6.85 14.37
N VAL A 80 -10.57 7.57 13.42
CA VAL A 80 -10.67 7.10 12.03
C VAL A 80 -9.28 6.96 11.42
N ASP A 81 -8.40 7.93 11.62
CA ASP A 81 -7.03 7.90 11.10
C ASP A 81 -6.23 6.76 11.73
N MET A 82 -6.38 6.54 13.04
CA MET A 82 -5.76 5.38 13.72
C MET A 82 -6.27 4.05 13.15
N CYS A 83 -7.57 3.90 12.94
CA CYS A 83 -8.14 2.69 12.33
C CYS A 83 -7.59 2.45 10.92
N LEU A 84 -7.52 3.50 10.10
CA LEU A 84 -6.99 3.40 8.73
C LEU A 84 -5.48 3.10 8.70
N GLN A 85 -4.70 3.68 9.62
CA GLN A 85 -3.26 3.39 9.76
C GLN A 85 -3.01 1.95 10.22
N GLU A 86 -3.84 1.42 11.12
CA GLU A 86 -3.73 0.04 11.58
C GLU A 86 -4.13 -0.94 10.48
N LEU A 87 -5.17 -0.64 9.70
CA LEU A 87 -5.55 -1.38 8.51
C LEU A 87 -4.42 -1.39 7.46
N ASP A 88 -3.81 -0.24 7.19
CA ASP A 88 -2.65 -0.11 6.30
C ASP A 88 -1.48 -0.97 6.80
N SER A 89 -1.26 -1.00 8.11
CA SER A 89 -0.23 -1.81 8.75
C SER A 89 -0.51 -3.31 8.62
N CYS A 90 -1.74 -3.76 8.81
CA CYS A 90 -2.14 -5.15 8.56
C CYS A 90 -1.96 -5.53 7.08
N CYS A 91 -2.33 -4.64 6.15
CA CYS A 91 -2.16 -4.86 4.71
C CYS A 91 -0.70 -5.00 4.28
N ARG A 92 0.21 -4.31 4.97
CA ARG A 92 1.66 -4.33 4.72
C ARG A 92 2.38 -5.50 5.40
N LEU A 93 1.97 -5.86 6.61
CA LEU A 93 2.73 -6.77 7.48
C LEU A 93 2.16 -8.19 7.57
N SER A 94 0.94 -8.44 7.10
CA SER A 94 0.36 -9.79 7.14
C SER A 94 0.86 -10.67 6.01
N MET A 95 1.25 -11.91 6.35
CA MET A 95 1.65 -12.92 5.37
C MET A 95 0.47 -13.53 4.59
N ALA A 96 -0.76 -13.46 5.09
CA ALA A 96 -1.94 -14.08 4.48
C ALA A 96 -3.12 -13.09 4.49
N THR A 97 -4.31 -13.54 4.89
CA THR A 97 -5.46 -12.68 5.16
C THR A 97 -5.03 -11.47 5.98
N ASN A 98 -5.45 -10.28 5.56
CA ASN A 98 -5.16 -9.03 6.24
C ASN A 98 -6.41 -8.27 6.70
N CYS A 99 -7.58 -8.62 6.15
CA CYS A 99 -8.83 -7.95 6.49
C CYS A 99 -10.00 -8.95 6.52
N ILE A 100 -10.82 -8.85 7.56
CA ILE A 100 -12.14 -9.49 7.64
C ILE A 100 -13.18 -8.39 7.68
N ILE A 101 -14.18 -8.48 6.81
CA ILE A 101 -15.28 -7.51 6.73
C ILE A 101 -16.54 -8.21 7.23
N LEU A 102 -17.15 -7.67 8.29
CA LEU A 102 -18.45 -8.10 8.78
C LEU A 102 -19.47 -7.01 8.46
N LEU A 103 -20.46 -7.33 7.62
CA LEU A 103 -21.54 -6.41 7.25
C LEU A 103 -22.90 -7.01 7.57
N SER A 104 -23.83 -6.15 7.98
CA SER A 104 -25.22 -6.51 8.27
C SER A 104 -26.12 -5.35 7.80
N HIS A 105 -27.13 -4.97 8.59
CA HIS A 105 -28.12 -3.96 8.26
C HIS A 105 -27.71 -2.53 8.62
N ARG A 106 -26.58 -2.33 9.29
CA ARG A 106 -26.05 -1.00 9.62
C ARG A 106 -25.01 -0.54 8.61
N TYR A 107 -25.11 0.74 8.21
CA TYR A 107 -24.10 1.42 7.42
C TYR A 107 -22.97 1.97 8.29
N GLY A 108 -23.30 2.37 9.53
CA GLY A 108 -22.35 2.88 10.52
C GLY A 108 -22.22 4.41 10.55
N SER A 109 -21.44 4.88 11.53
CA SER A 109 -21.29 6.31 11.82
C SER A 109 -20.61 7.08 10.68
N ARG A 110 -21.22 8.20 10.29
CA ARG A 110 -20.72 9.13 9.26
C ARG A 110 -20.07 10.34 9.92
N LEU A 111 -18.95 10.10 10.61
CA LEU A 111 -18.28 11.13 11.41
C LEU A 111 -17.78 12.29 10.55
N VAL A 112 -17.74 13.49 11.14
CA VAL A 112 -17.09 14.65 10.50
C VAL A 112 -15.58 14.39 10.38
N PRO A 113 -14.92 14.83 9.29
CA PRO A 113 -13.49 14.60 9.11
C PRO A 113 -12.65 15.34 10.15
N ALA A 114 -11.70 14.65 10.78
CA ALA A 114 -10.77 15.27 11.73
C ALA A 114 -9.86 16.32 11.08
N CYS A 115 -9.53 16.10 9.80
CA CYS A 115 -8.80 17.06 9.00
C CYS A 115 -9.36 17.19 7.58
N ILE A 116 -9.19 18.37 6.99
CA ILE A 116 -9.58 18.68 5.61
C ILE A 116 -8.39 19.38 4.95
N SER A 117 -8.05 18.97 3.72
CA SER A 117 -6.99 19.64 2.95
C SER A 117 -7.30 21.12 2.74
N PHE A 118 -6.28 21.97 2.77
CA PHE A 118 -6.42 23.43 2.58
C PHE A 118 -7.27 23.77 1.36
N ARG A 119 -6.97 23.16 0.20
CA ARG A 119 -7.72 23.36 -1.05
C ARG A 119 -9.21 23.08 -0.88
N ILE A 120 -9.58 21.94 -0.30
CA ILE A 120 -10.98 21.57 -0.14
C ILE A 120 -11.66 22.48 0.87
N PHE A 121 -11.00 22.80 1.99
CA PHE A 121 -11.57 23.66 3.02
C PHE A 121 -11.90 25.06 2.48
N GLN A 122 -10.97 25.68 1.74
CA GLN A 122 -11.21 26.99 1.11
C GLN A 122 -12.41 26.96 0.15
N LEU A 123 -12.53 25.91 -0.66
CA LEU A 123 -13.67 25.77 -1.57
C LEU A 123 -15.00 25.65 -0.81
N LEU A 124 -15.01 24.91 0.32
CA LEU A 124 -16.19 24.80 1.18
C LEU A 124 -16.53 26.14 1.82
N GLU A 125 -15.54 26.85 2.37
CA GLU A 125 -15.71 28.19 2.96
C GLU A 125 -16.29 29.18 1.94
N ASP A 126 -15.72 29.23 0.73
CA ASP A 126 -16.17 30.10 -0.35
C ASP A 126 -17.62 29.79 -0.75
N SER A 127 -18.00 28.50 -0.75
CA SER A 127 -19.36 28.08 -1.09
C SER A 127 -20.42 28.56 -0.10
N LEU A 128 -20.00 28.91 1.12
CA LEU A 128 -20.86 29.41 2.21
C LEU A 128 -20.90 30.94 2.28
N SER A 129 -20.32 31.67 1.32
CA SER A 129 -20.24 33.14 1.35
C SER A 129 -21.60 33.86 1.45
N THR A 130 -22.68 33.23 0.99
CA THR A 130 -24.05 33.77 1.11
C THR A 130 -24.69 33.51 2.48
N ASN A 131 -24.12 32.63 3.30
CA ASN A 131 -24.60 32.30 4.65
C ASN A 131 -23.47 32.49 5.68
N ILE A 132 -23.36 33.73 6.16
CA ILE A 132 -22.29 34.19 7.06
C ILE A 132 -22.28 33.38 8.37
N GLU A 133 -23.44 32.99 8.90
CA GLU A 133 -23.53 32.20 10.13
C GLU A 133 -22.93 30.80 9.97
N GLU A 134 -23.26 30.10 8.88
CA GLU A 134 -22.69 28.77 8.60
C GLU A 134 -21.18 28.85 8.32
N LYS A 135 -20.75 29.89 7.60
CA LYS A 135 -19.33 30.15 7.33
C LYS A 135 -18.53 30.40 8.61
N ASN A 136 -19.02 31.28 9.49
CA ASN A 136 -18.38 31.58 10.76
C ASN A 136 -18.32 30.33 11.65
N PHE A 137 -19.40 29.56 11.71
CA PHE A 137 -19.42 28.29 12.44
C PHE A 137 -18.36 27.31 11.92
N LEU A 138 -18.20 27.17 10.59
CA LEU A 138 -17.17 26.29 10.02
C LEU A 138 -15.74 26.73 10.43
N LEU A 139 -15.46 28.04 10.43
CA LEU A 139 -14.17 28.62 10.85
C LEU A 139 -13.94 28.55 12.37
N GLU A 140 -15.01 28.52 13.17
CA GLU A 140 -14.94 28.26 14.60
C GLU A 140 -14.60 26.80 14.88
N MET A 141 -15.08 25.86 14.06
CA MET A 141 -14.86 24.43 14.28
C MET A 141 -13.51 23.93 13.76
N TYR A 142 -12.94 24.55 12.72
CA TYR A 142 -11.67 24.12 12.14
C TYR A 142 -10.58 25.18 12.26
N GLN A 143 -9.35 24.76 12.53
CA GLN A 143 -8.17 25.62 12.62
C GLN A 143 -7.10 25.19 11.62
N LEU A 144 -6.51 26.16 10.92
CA LEU A 144 -5.38 25.92 10.04
C LEU A 144 -4.13 25.60 10.88
N ASP A 145 -3.47 24.50 10.56
CA ASP A 145 -2.12 24.23 11.05
C ASP A 145 -1.09 24.59 9.96
N GLU A 146 -0.39 25.70 10.20
CA GLU A 146 0.63 26.24 9.29
C GLU A 146 1.97 25.48 9.39
N ASN A 147 2.15 24.62 10.41
CA ASN A 147 3.39 23.87 10.61
C ASN A 147 3.46 22.58 9.79
N TYR A 148 2.36 22.17 9.14
CA TYR A 148 2.32 20.97 8.32
C TYR A 148 2.79 21.28 6.89
N LEU A 149 3.71 20.47 6.35
CA LEU A 149 4.24 20.62 4.98
C LEU A 149 3.15 20.69 3.90
N GLU A 150 2.04 19.99 4.13
CA GLU A 150 0.78 20.16 3.41
C GLU A 150 -0.21 20.88 4.31
N GLN A 151 -0.46 22.16 4.09
CA GLN A 151 -1.42 22.94 4.87
C GLN A 151 -2.77 22.21 4.97
N LYS A 152 -3.26 22.02 6.21
CA LYS A 152 -4.50 21.31 6.53
C LYS A 152 -5.26 22.03 7.64
N TYR A 153 -6.58 21.94 7.57
CA TYR A 153 -7.48 22.38 8.62
C TYR A 153 -7.80 21.21 9.52
N PHE A 154 -7.63 21.38 10.83
CA PHE A 154 -7.93 20.38 11.85
C PHE A 154 -9.15 20.79 12.66
N LEU A 155 -10.01 19.81 12.94
CA LEU A 155 -11.18 19.98 13.79
C LEU A 155 -10.72 20.27 15.22
N ARG A 156 -11.25 21.33 15.82
CA ARG A 156 -10.93 21.70 17.21
C ARG A 156 -11.48 20.66 18.17
N THR A 157 -10.71 20.35 19.20
CA THR A 157 -11.12 19.45 20.29
C THR A 157 -12.16 20.13 21.17
N ILE A 158 -13.27 19.43 21.45
CA ILE A 158 -14.33 19.88 22.35
C ILE A 158 -14.45 18.86 23.49
N ASP A 159 -14.27 19.31 24.72
CA ASP A 159 -14.18 18.44 25.90
C ASP A 159 -15.55 17.94 26.40
N ASP A 160 -16.65 18.61 26.03
CA ASP A 160 -18.02 18.21 26.41
C ASP A 160 -18.69 17.34 25.33
N ASN A 161 -18.88 16.05 25.64
CA ASN A 161 -19.49 15.06 24.76
C ASN A 161 -20.97 15.35 24.37
N GLN A 162 -21.76 15.93 25.28
CA GLN A 162 -23.18 16.23 24.97
C GLN A 162 -23.27 17.43 24.05
N GLN A 163 -22.49 18.48 24.34
CA GLN A 163 -22.36 19.64 23.47
C GLN A 163 -21.81 19.24 22.09
N TRP A 164 -20.79 18.37 22.06
CA TRP A 164 -20.22 17.84 20.82
C TRP A 164 -21.26 17.18 19.92
N THR A 165 -22.14 16.34 20.46
CA THR A 165 -23.14 15.62 19.64
C THR A 165 -24.06 16.58 18.87
N LEU A 166 -24.47 17.69 19.50
CA LEU A 166 -25.29 18.72 18.84
C LEU A 166 -24.49 19.49 17.78
N LEU A 167 -23.25 19.85 18.10
CA LEU A 167 -22.35 20.56 17.19
C LEU A 167 -21.96 19.70 15.98
N GLU A 168 -21.70 18.41 16.18
CA GLU A 168 -21.34 17.46 15.14
C GLU A 168 -22.46 17.33 14.11
N ASN A 169 -23.72 17.21 14.56
CA ASN A 169 -24.87 17.13 13.65
C ASN A 169 -25.01 18.41 12.80
N LYS A 170 -24.88 19.59 13.43
CA LYS A 170 -24.91 20.87 12.72
C LYS A 170 -23.75 20.97 11.71
N LEU A 171 -22.54 20.61 12.13
CA LEU A 171 -21.34 20.65 11.30
C LEU A 171 -21.45 19.69 10.11
N GLN A 172 -21.96 18.48 10.33
CA GLN A 172 -22.17 17.48 9.29
C GLN A 172 -23.11 18.00 8.20
N LEU A 173 -24.20 18.66 8.57
CA LEU A 173 -25.14 19.27 7.62
C LEU A 173 -24.47 20.39 6.80
N ILE A 174 -23.72 21.27 7.45
CA ILE A 174 -23.01 22.37 6.81
C ILE A 174 -21.97 21.85 5.81
N LEU A 175 -21.14 20.89 6.23
CA LEU A 175 -20.11 20.28 5.37
C LEU A 175 -20.72 19.59 4.15
N ARG A 176 -21.79 18.83 4.33
CA ARG A 176 -22.51 18.16 3.24
C ARG A 176 -23.11 19.16 2.25
N LYS A 177 -23.77 20.19 2.76
CA LYS A 177 -24.35 21.27 1.95
C LYS A 177 -23.27 21.98 1.12
N ALA A 178 -22.17 22.38 1.76
CA ALA A 178 -21.04 23.02 1.10
C ALA A 178 -20.40 22.11 0.03
N ALA A 179 -20.20 20.83 0.34
CA ALA A 179 -19.67 19.85 -0.60
C ALA A 179 -20.59 19.65 -1.81
N ASP A 180 -21.91 19.61 -1.62
CA ASP A 180 -22.89 19.53 -2.71
C ASP A 180 -22.88 20.77 -3.60
N ILE A 181 -22.73 21.97 -3.04
CA ILE A 181 -22.58 23.21 -3.82
C ILE A 181 -21.31 23.14 -4.66
N CYS A 182 -20.17 22.81 -4.06
CA CYS A 182 -18.88 22.68 -4.75
C CYS A 182 -18.92 21.62 -5.87
N TYR A 183 -19.57 20.48 -5.63
CA TYR A 183 -19.71 19.42 -6.61
C TYR A 183 -20.59 19.85 -7.79
N LYS A 184 -21.73 20.51 -7.53
CA LYS A 184 -22.60 21.08 -8.58
C LYS A 184 -21.87 22.12 -9.43
N GLN A 185 -20.98 22.89 -8.81
CA GLN A 185 -20.10 23.87 -9.48
C GLN A 185 -18.87 23.23 -10.15
N ARG A 186 -18.71 21.90 -10.11
CA ARG A 186 -17.56 21.15 -10.65
C ARG A 186 -16.20 21.57 -10.07
N LYS A 187 -16.17 22.11 -8.84
CA LYS A 187 -14.94 22.51 -8.12
C LYS A 187 -14.26 21.35 -7.40
N ILE A 188 -15.02 20.32 -7.06
CA ILE A 188 -14.55 19.08 -6.42
C ILE A 188 -15.05 17.87 -7.19
N THR A 189 -14.31 16.76 -7.09
CA THR A 189 -14.70 15.48 -7.69
C THR A 189 -15.82 14.80 -6.90
N LYS A 190 -16.42 13.77 -7.50
CA LYS A 190 -17.44 12.95 -6.83
C LYS A 190 -16.88 12.24 -5.60
N ASP A 191 -15.63 11.79 -5.65
CA ASP A 191 -14.98 11.08 -4.55
C ASP A 191 -14.68 12.04 -3.39
N GLU A 192 -14.18 13.24 -3.70
CA GLU A 192 -13.99 14.32 -2.72
C GLU A 192 -15.30 14.73 -2.04
N ARG A 193 -16.41 14.77 -2.79
CA ARG A 193 -17.75 14.99 -2.20
C ARG A 193 -18.14 13.83 -1.28
N ASN A 194 -17.89 12.59 -1.69
CA ASN A 194 -18.33 11.40 -0.95
C ASN A 194 -17.63 11.25 0.41
N GLU A 195 -16.43 11.81 0.61
CA GLU A 195 -15.71 11.80 1.89
C GLU A 195 -16.54 12.33 3.08
N PHE A 196 -17.52 13.21 2.82
CA PHE A 196 -18.43 13.79 3.82
C PHE A 196 -19.73 12.98 4.05
N TYR A 197 -19.93 11.90 3.28
CA TYR A 197 -21.16 11.09 3.30
C TYR A 197 -20.94 9.64 3.70
N ILE A 198 -19.74 9.11 3.52
CA ILE A 198 -19.46 7.71 3.79
C ILE A 198 -19.17 7.45 5.27
N SER A 199 -19.51 6.24 5.74
CA SER A 199 -19.26 5.83 7.12
C SER A 199 -17.79 5.48 7.36
N VAL A 200 -17.38 5.37 8.63
CA VAL A 200 -16.05 4.88 9.01
C VAL A 200 -15.79 3.49 8.43
N THR A 201 -16.76 2.57 8.57
CA THR A 201 -16.67 1.22 8.00
C THR A 201 -16.56 1.27 6.47
N ALA A 202 -17.26 2.18 5.81
CA ALA A 202 -17.10 2.38 4.37
C ALA A 202 -15.68 2.82 3.99
N LYS A 203 -15.09 3.77 4.74
CA LYS A 203 -13.71 4.22 4.54
C LYS A 203 -12.72 3.06 4.70
N GLU A 204 -12.89 2.25 5.74
CA GLU A 204 -12.10 1.02 5.96
C GLU A 204 -12.20 0.07 4.76
N ILE A 205 -13.42 -0.19 4.25
CA ILE A 205 -13.65 -1.08 3.10
C ILE A 205 -12.99 -0.53 1.83
N TYR A 206 -13.20 0.75 1.49
CA TYR A 206 -12.56 1.35 0.31
C TYR A 206 -11.03 1.29 0.43
N ARG A 207 -10.48 1.54 1.63
CA ARG A 207 -9.04 1.46 1.88
C ARG A 207 -8.51 0.03 1.77
N ALA A 208 -9.22 -0.95 2.34
CA ALA A 208 -8.86 -2.37 2.24
C ALA A 208 -8.84 -2.87 0.79
N LEU A 209 -9.87 -2.53 0.02
CA LEU A 209 -9.94 -2.88 -1.40
C LEU A 209 -8.80 -2.21 -2.17
N LYS A 210 -8.57 -0.91 -1.95
CA LYS A 210 -7.47 -0.15 -2.59
C LYS A 210 -6.09 -0.75 -2.29
N ASN A 211 -5.81 -1.10 -1.04
CA ASN A 211 -4.53 -1.66 -0.62
C ASN A 211 -4.29 -3.10 -1.11
N ASN A 212 -5.37 -3.79 -1.49
CA ASN A 212 -5.34 -5.13 -2.04
C ASN A 212 -5.64 -5.15 -3.55
N MET A 213 -5.63 -4.00 -4.24
CA MET A 213 -5.69 -3.95 -5.70
C MET A 213 -4.50 -4.76 -6.24
N ASN A 214 -4.80 -5.88 -6.90
CA ASN A 214 -3.85 -6.88 -7.44
C ASN A 214 -3.30 -7.92 -6.44
N LYS A 215 -3.76 -7.94 -5.19
CA LYS A 215 -3.43 -9.01 -4.22
C LYS A 215 -4.57 -10.02 -4.17
N TYR A 216 -4.24 -11.29 -4.34
CA TYR A 216 -5.23 -12.36 -4.32
C TYR A 216 -5.51 -12.85 -2.91
N ARG A 217 -6.80 -13.08 -2.61
CA ARG A 217 -7.28 -13.79 -1.40
C ARG A 217 -6.66 -13.26 -0.11
N ARG A 218 -6.84 -11.97 0.14
CA ARG A 218 -6.37 -11.27 1.36
C ARG A 218 -7.52 -10.76 2.23
N ILE A 219 -8.72 -10.67 1.66
CA ILE A 219 -9.92 -10.16 2.30
C ILE A 219 -10.93 -11.31 2.37
N ILE A 220 -11.62 -11.46 3.51
CA ILE A 220 -12.77 -12.35 3.65
C ILE A 220 -13.98 -11.51 4.03
N PHE A 221 -15.11 -11.74 3.36
CA PHE A 221 -16.34 -10.99 3.56
C PHE A 221 -17.45 -11.88 4.13
N PHE A 222 -17.96 -11.52 5.31
CA PHE A 222 -19.12 -12.14 5.93
C PHE A 222 -20.30 -11.16 5.95
N TYR A 223 -21.42 -11.58 5.36
CA TYR A 223 -22.66 -10.81 5.29
C TYR A 223 -23.77 -11.52 6.07
N ARG A 224 -24.32 -10.87 7.11
CA ARG A 224 -25.50 -11.35 7.83
C ARG A 224 -26.74 -10.58 7.40
N ASN A 225 -27.73 -11.29 6.89
CA ASN A 225 -29.06 -10.77 6.62
C ASN A 225 -30.06 -11.29 7.67
N ILE A 226 -30.47 -10.40 8.56
CA ILE A 226 -31.55 -10.63 9.52
C ILE A 226 -32.92 -10.42 8.86
N LEU A 227 -33.79 -11.44 8.87
CA LEU A 227 -35.08 -11.44 8.20
C LEU A 227 -36.17 -10.69 8.98
N ASP A 228 -36.09 -10.71 10.31
CA ASP A 228 -36.98 -10.09 11.30
C ASP A 228 -36.37 -8.80 11.88
N ILE A 229 -35.58 -8.07 11.08
CA ILE A 229 -34.83 -6.88 11.51
C ILE A 229 -35.74 -5.77 12.08
N GLU A 230 -36.97 -5.66 11.58
CA GLU A 230 -37.93 -4.63 12.01
C GLU A 230 -38.42 -4.83 13.45
N GLU A 231 -38.34 -6.07 13.96
CA GLU A 231 -38.73 -6.44 15.34
C GLU A 231 -37.59 -6.20 16.34
N LEU A 232 -36.38 -5.89 15.87
CA LEU A 232 -35.21 -5.74 16.71
C LEU A 232 -35.01 -4.30 17.22
N ASP A 233 -34.20 -4.19 18.27
CA ASP A 233 -33.81 -2.91 18.86
C ASP A 233 -32.94 -2.05 17.91
N SER A 234 -32.71 -0.80 18.31
CA SER A 234 -31.85 0.14 17.58
C SER A 234 -30.36 -0.25 17.55
N LYS A 235 -29.95 -1.33 18.22
CA LYS A 235 -28.57 -1.84 18.14
C LYS A 235 -28.29 -2.41 16.76
N TYR A 236 -29.28 -3.04 16.12
CA TYR A 236 -29.16 -3.76 14.84
C TYR A 236 -29.60 -2.95 13.62
N ARG A 237 -30.31 -1.84 13.81
CA ARG A 237 -30.82 -0.98 12.74
C ARG A 237 -30.36 0.46 12.90
N GLU A 238 -30.35 1.21 11.80
CA GLU A 238 -30.07 2.64 11.86
C GLU A 238 -31.21 3.40 12.52
N THR A 239 -30.87 4.33 13.41
CA THR A 239 -31.84 5.20 14.08
C THR A 239 -32.43 6.22 13.10
N GLU A 240 -31.64 6.68 12.13
CA GLU A 240 -32.05 7.58 11.05
C GLU A 240 -32.22 6.78 9.76
N ASN A 241 -33.29 6.01 9.65
CA ASN A 241 -33.52 5.12 8.50
C ASN A 241 -33.96 5.91 7.24
N THR A 242 -33.00 6.51 6.54
CA THR A 242 -33.23 7.24 5.28
C THR A 242 -32.95 6.37 4.06
N ASP A 243 -33.67 6.60 2.95
CA ASP A 243 -33.43 5.92 1.67
C ASP A 243 -32.00 6.12 1.15
N GLU A 244 -31.35 7.22 1.54
CA GLU A 244 -29.95 7.47 1.22
C GLU A 244 -29.03 6.41 1.85
N ILE A 245 -29.21 6.11 3.14
CA ILE A 245 -28.36 5.16 3.86
C ILE A 245 -28.53 3.75 3.30
N LYS A 246 -29.77 3.34 2.99
CA LYS A 246 -30.04 2.04 2.34
C LYS A 246 -29.29 1.92 1.02
N LYS A 247 -29.34 2.95 0.17
CA LYS A 247 -28.61 2.98 -1.11
C LYS A 247 -27.10 2.92 -0.92
N LEU A 248 -26.56 3.60 0.10
CA LEU A 248 -25.13 3.56 0.41
C LEU A 248 -24.68 2.18 0.90
N LEU A 249 -25.48 1.52 1.74
CA LEU A 249 -25.23 0.16 2.21
C LEU A 249 -25.27 -0.86 1.06
N GLU A 250 -26.30 -0.79 0.22
CA GLU A 250 -26.41 -1.61 -1.00
C GLU A 250 -25.22 -1.40 -1.93
N LYS A 251 -24.79 -0.14 -2.11
CA LYS A 251 -23.62 0.19 -2.93
C LYS A 251 -22.35 -0.50 -2.42
N ILE A 252 -22.11 -0.48 -1.11
CA ILE A 252 -20.94 -1.16 -0.51
C ILE A 252 -21.05 -2.66 -0.65
N ASN A 253 -22.22 -3.24 -0.37
CA ASN A 253 -22.42 -4.68 -0.49
C ASN A 253 -22.15 -5.15 -1.94
N ASN A 254 -22.71 -4.43 -2.92
CA ASN A 254 -22.48 -4.69 -4.34
C ASN A 254 -21.01 -4.51 -4.74
N LEU A 255 -20.31 -3.53 -4.16
CA LEU A 255 -18.88 -3.34 -4.39
C LEU A 255 -18.07 -4.55 -3.90
N LEU A 256 -18.34 -5.03 -2.68
CA LEU A 256 -17.66 -6.20 -2.11
C LEU A 256 -17.88 -7.45 -2.94
N HIS A 257 -19.13 -7.74 -3.34
CA HIS A 257 -19.47 -8.88 -4.20
C HIS A 257 -18.82 -8.82 -5.59
N ARG A 258 -18.47 -7.62 -6.09
CA ARG A 258 -17.77 -7.46 -7.37
C ARG A 258 -16.25 -7.50 -7.24
N SER A 259 -15.72 -7.20 -6.05
CA SER A 259 -14.29 -6.98 -5.85
C SER A 259 -13.59 -8.16 -5.17
N ILE A 260 -14.34 -9.03 -4.49
CA ILE A 260 -13.84 -10.18 -3.75
C ILE A 260 -14.25 -11.47 -4.48
N ASP A 261 -13.37 -12.47 -4.46
CA ASP A 261 -13.67 -13.79 -5.01
C ASP A 261 -14.84 -14.44 -4.28
N SER A 262 -15.76 -15.06 -5.02
CA SER A 262 -16.93 -15.74 -4.46
C SER A 262 -16.62 -16.78 -3.39
N SER A 263 -15.43 -17.40 -3.44
CA SER A 263 -14.96 -18.38 -2.45
C SER A 263 -14.58 -17.78 -1.11
N ASP A 264 -14.37 -16.46 -1.05
CA ASP A 264 -14.04 -15.70 0.16
C ASP A 264 -15.24 -14.84 0.64
N ILE A 265 -16.45 -15.11 0.13
CA ILE A 265 -17.71 -14.44 0.49
C ILE A 265 -18.67 -15.44 1.14
N TYR A 266 -19.12 -15.11 2.35
CA TYR A 266 -20.03 -15.93 3.15
C TYR A 266 -21.28 -15.13 3.48
N THR A 267 -22.46 -15.66 3.16
CA THR A 267 -23.74 -14.99 3.38
C THR A 267 -24.67 -15.84 4.24
N TYR A 268 -25.25 -15.23 5.27
CA TYR A 268 -26.16 -15.88 6.19
C TYR A 268 -27.53 -15.20 6.15
N LYS A 269 -28.59 -16.00 6.15
CA LYS A 269 -29.97 -15.52 6.33
C LYS A 269 -30.51 -16.10 7.62
N ILE A 270 -30.93 -15.23 8.54
CA ILE A 270 -31.29 -15.64 9.90
C ILE A 270 -32.56 -14.93 10.37
N ARG A 271 -33.44 -15.65 11.08
CA ARG A 271 -34.41 -15.03 11.97
C ARG A 271 -33.78 -14.88 13.35
N TRP A 272 -33.48 -13.65 13.73
CA TRP A 272 -32.72 -13.32 14.93
C TRP A 272 -33.48 -13.61 16.20
N ASN A 273 -34.81 -13.46 16.27
CA ASN A 273 -35.58 -13.73 17.48
C ASN A 273 -35.60 -15.21 17.89
N ASP A 274 -35.37 -16.12 16.94
CA ASP A 274 -35.27 -17.56 17.19
C ASP A 274 -33.89 -17.94 17.75
N LYS A 275 -33.89 -18.40 19.02
CA LYS A 275 -32.67 -18.83 19.72
C LYS A 275 -31.95 -19.99 19.02
N ASN A 276 -32.67 -20.95 18.46
CA ASN A 276 -32.06 -22.10 17.79
C ASN A 276 -31.38 -21.68 16.50
N ASN A 277 -31.99 -20.75 15.75
CA ASN A 277 -31.36 -20.16 14.57
C ASN A 277 -30.09 -19.39 14.92
N ARG A 278 -30.09 -18.60 16.01
CA ARG A 278 -28.88 -17.92 16.50
C ARG A 278 -27.76 -18.90 16.84
N ILE A 279 -28.06 -19.96 17.58
CA ILE A 279 -27.06 -20.98 17.95
C ILE A 279 -26.45 -21.63 16.69
N LYS A 280 -27.30 -22.03 15.74
CA LYS A 280 -26.86 -22.63 14.47
C LYS A 280 -26.01 -21.65 13.65
N TYR A 281 -26.43 -20.39 13.56
CA TYR A 281 -25.69 -19.33 12.87
C TYR A 281 -24.30 -19.13 13.46
N PHE A 282 -24.18 -18.94 14.78
CA PHE A 282 -22.88 -18.72 15.39
C PHE A 282 -21.96 -19.93 15.24
N SER A 283 -22.48 -21.15 15.42
CA SER A 283 -21.71 -22.38 15.18
C SER A 283 -21.15 -22.42 13.76
N GLN A 284 -22.01 -22.18 12.76
CA GLN A 284 -21.60 -22.17 11.37
C GLN A 284 -20.63 -21.03 11.06
N PHE A 285 -20.91 -19.82 11.54
CA PHE A 285 -20.08 -18.63 11.33
C PHE A 285 -18.65 -18.83 11.88
N PHE A 286 -18.49 -19.39 13.08
CA PHE A 286 -17.17 -19.63 13.65
C PHE A 286 -16.40 -20.72 12.89
N GLU A 287 -17.08 -21.77 12.45
CA GLU A 287 -16.49 -22.82 11.63
C GLU A 287 -16.04 -22.26 10.27
N ASP A 288 -16.92 -21.53 9.58
CA ASP A 288 -16.64 -20.87 8.31
C ASP A 288 -15.47 -19.88 8.44
N CYS A 289 -15.44 -19.06 9.50
CA CYS A 289 -14.33 -18.15 9.78
C CYS A 289 -13.01 -18.89 9.96
N TYR A 290 -12.99 -19.94 10.78
CA TYR A 290 -11.79 -20.74 11.00
C TYR A 290 -11.27 -21.34 9.69
N HIS A 291 -12.15 -21.98 8.91
CA HIS A 291 -11.77 -22.63 7.67
C HIS A 291 -11.37 -21.65 6.57
N ALA A 292 -12.05 -20.51 6.44
CA ALA A 292 -11.70 -19.46 5.49
C ALA A 292 -10.30 -18.90 5.75
N ILE A 293 -10.03 -18.49 7.00
CA ILE A 293 -8.74 -17.92 7.39
C ILE A 293 -7.64 -18.99 7.26
N LYS A 294 -7.90 -20.21 7.74
CA LYS A 294 -6.95 -21.33 7.60
C LYS A 294 -6.63 -21.63 6.13
N SER A 295 -7.64 -21.66 5.26
CA SER A 295 -7.46 -21.93 3.83
C SER A 295 -6.60 -20.85 3.16
N GLN A 296 -6.85 -19.57 3.45
CA GLN A 296 -6.03 -18.48 2.93
C GLN A 296 -4.59 -18.55 3.48
N ILE A 297 -4.40 -18.87 4.76
CA ILE A 297 -3.06 -19.08 5.33
C ILE A 297 -2.35 -20.22 4.59
N ASP A 298 -2.97 -21.37 4.45
CA ASP A 298 -2.40 -22.53 3.76
C ASP A 298 -2.01 -22.19 2.31
N PHE A 299 -2.87 -21.46 1.59
CA PHE A 299 -2.62 -21.00 0.22
C PHE A 299 -1.40 -20.07 0.14
N HIS A 300 -1.34 -19.05 0.99
CA HIS A 300 -0.25 -18.07 0.99
C HIS A 300 1.06 -18.68 1.46
N MET A 301 1.05 -19.56 2.46
CA MET A 301 2.26 -20.24 2.92
C MET A 301 2.85 -21.16 1.85
N LYS A 302 2.01 -21.94 1.16
CA LYS A 302 2.47 -22.77 0.03
C LYS A 302 3.05 -21.91 -1.10
N THR A 303 2.43 -20.77 -1.39
CA THR A 303 2.92 -19.82 -2.40
C THR A 303 4.27 -19.23 -1.98
N TYR A 304 4.40 -18.87 -0.70
CA TYR A 304 5.62 -18.33 -0.12
C TYR A 304 6.76 -19.35 -0.09
N GLU A 305 6.51 -20.60 0.26
CA GLU A 305 7.49 -21.70 0.18
C GLU A 305 7.99 -21.89 -1.26
N ASN A 306 7.08 -21.90 -2.24
CA ASN A 306 7.45 -21.99 -3.66
C ASN A 306 8.31 -20.78 -4.10
N GLN A 307 7.99 -19.58 -3.62
CA GLN A 307 8.78 -18.37 -3.87
C GLN A 307 10.15 -18.42 -3.18
N GLN A 308 10.23 -18.91 -1.94
CA GLN A 308 11.51 -19.07 -1.24
C GLN A 308 12.42 -20.10 -1.90
N ASN A 309 11.87 -21.10 -2.59
CA ASN A 309 12.68 -22.03 -3.38
C ASN A 309 13.20 -21.39 -4.67
N ASN A 310 12.68 -20.24 -5.08
CA ASN A 310 13.16 -19.51 -6.25
C ASN A 310 14.36 -18.62 -5.90
N ILE A 311 15.55 -19.03 -6.36
CA ILE A 311 16.82 -18.35 -6.12
C ILE A 311 16.77 -16.89 -6.59
N LEU A 312 16.24 -16.64 -7.79
CA LEU A 312 16.13 -15.29 -8.36
C LEU A 312 15.22 -14.39 -7.52
N TYR A 313 14.08 -14.92 -7.07
CA TYR A 313 13.14 -14.19 -6.22
C TYR A 313 13.82 -13.71 -4.93
N ASN A 314 14.54 -14.60 -4.24
CA ASN A 314 15.24 -14.26 -3.00
C ASN A 314 16.32 -13.19 -3.21
N GLN A 315 17.10 -13.28 -4.30
CA GLN A 315 18.11 -12.27 -4.62
C GLN A 315 17.47 -10.90 -4.84
N ILE A 316 16.39 -10.82 -5.61
CA ILE A 316 15.67 -9.56 -5.84
C ILE A 316 15.09 -9.03 -4.52
N LEU A 317 14.55 -9.92 -3.67
CA LEU A 317 13.99 -9.55 -2.37
C LEU A 317 15.02 -8.89 -1.46
N GLU A 318 16.25 -9.41 -1.42
CA GLU A 318 17.35 -8.82 -0.63
C GLU A 318 17.66 -7.39 -1.09
N HIS A 319 17.75 -7.15 -2.39
CA HIS A 319 17.96 -5.80 -2.93
C HIS A 319 16.77 -4.86 -2.72
N ALA A 320 15.53 -5.39 -2.79
CA ALA A 320 14.32 -4.63 -2.50
C ALA A 320 14.25 -4.18 -1.03
N ILE A 321 14.58 -5.07 -0.09
CA ILE A 321 14.67 -4.75 1.34
C ILE A 321 15.73 -3.67 1.57
N GLN A 322 16.93 -3.83 0.99
CA GLN A 322 18.00 -2.84 1.10
C GLN A 322 17.58 -1.47 0.55
N CYS A 323 16.87 -1.46 -0.59
CA CYS A 323 16.32 -0.23 -1.18
C CYS A 323 15.37 0.47 -0.20
N ASN A 324 14.47 -0.26 0.46
CA ASN A 324 13.51 0.33 1.39
C ASN A 324 14.17 0.85 2.68
N LEU A 325 15.16 0.14 3.21
CA LEU A 325 15.95 0.58 4.37
C LEU A 325 16.68 1.91 4.10
N LEU A 326 17.26 2.07 2.92
CA LEU A 326 18.03 3.27 2.55
C LEU A 326 17.17 4.52 2.36
N ILE A 327 15.87 4.36 2.08
CA ILE A 327 14.94 5.48 1.85
C ILE A 327 14.45 6.10 3.16
N GLN A 328 14.39 5.32 4.25
CA GLN A 328 13.89 5.81 5.54
C GLN A 328 14.71 6.96 6.15
N ARG A 329 15.97 7.10 5.73
CA ARG A 329 16.93 8.09 6.26
C ARG A 329 17.42 9.06 5.20
N TYR A 330 16.65 9.25 4.12
CA TYR A 330 17.06 10.05 2.98
C TYR A 330 16.73 11.54 3.16
N PHE A 331 17.69 12.39 2.80
CA PHE A 331 17.52 13.85 2.71
C PHE A 331 17.47 14.28 1.24
N PRO A 332 16.45 15.07 0.82
CA PRO A 332 16.27 15.48 -0.58
C PRO A 332 17.45 16.25 -1.18
N ARG A 333 17.84 15.89 -2.41
CA ARG A 333 18.82 16.62 -3.25
C ARG A 333 18.26 16.83 -4.67
N GLN A 334 17.49 17.89 -4.86
CA GLN A 334 16.67 18.09 -6.06
C GLN A 334 17.49 18.21 -7.34
N ASP A 335 18.60 18.93 -7.29
CA ASP A 335 19.57 19.12 -8.35
C ASP A 335 20.16 17.83 -8.92
N ILE A 336 20.57 16.88 -8.06
CA ILE A 336 21.06 15.57 -8.50
C ILE A 336 19.93 14.76 -9.14
N PHE A 337 18.72 14.83 -8.58
CA PHE A 337 17.56 14.15 -9.14
C PHE A 337 17.18 14.69 -10.52
N GLU A 338 17.29 16.00 -10.73
CA GLU A 338 17.11 16.62 -12.04
C GLU A 338 18.15 16.16 -13.04
N GLN A 339 19.43 16.09 -12.66
CA GLN A 339 20.48 15.56 -13.54
C GLN A 339 20.24 14.09 -13.92
N ILE A 340 19.88 13.25 -12.95
CA ILE A 340 19.55 11.84 -13.20
C ILE A 340 18.31 11.72 -14.09
N LYS A 341 17.26 12.50 -13.82
CA LYS A 341 16.04 12.54 -14.63
C LYS A 341 16.33 12.96 -16.06
N ASN A 342 17.15 13.99 -16.25
CA ASN A 342 17.56 14.47 -17.57
C ASN A 342 18.32 13.38 -18.34
N TYR A 343 19.23 12.66 -17.69
CA TYR A 343 19.91 11.52 -18.31
C TYR A 343 18.92 10.41 -18.71
N ILE A 344 18.03 9.99 -17.81
CA ILE A 344 17.07 8.93 -18.06
C ILE A 344 16.10 9.29 -19.19
N MET A 345 15.74 10.57 -19.33
CA MET A 345 14.84 11.06 -20.38
C MET A 345 15.56 11.44 -21.68
N SER A 346 16.90 11.44 -21.70
CA SER A 346 17.69 11.81 -22.88
C SER A 346 17.69 10.73 -23.95
N THR A 347 18.28 11.02 -25.12
CA THR A 347 18.58 10.03 -26.17
C THR A 347 19.89 9.26 -25.93
N SER A 348 20.62 9.55 -24.84
CA SER A 348 21.91 8.90 -24.54
C SER A 348 21.76 7.39 -24.37
N ASN A 349 22.67 6.65 -24.98
CA ASN A 349 22.75 5.20 -24.92
C ASN A 349 24.06 4.71 -24.29
N CYS A 350 24.81 5.62 -23.65
CA CYS A 350 25.99 5.29 -22.84
C CYS A 350 25.61 5.23 -21.35
N PRO A 351 26.31 4.43 -20.52
CA PRO A 351 26.06 4.40 -19.08
C PRO A 351 26.33 5.76 -18.41
N CYS A 352 25.59 6.03 -17.33
CA CYS A 352 25.81 7.18 -16.47
C CYS A 352 26.53 6.75 -15.19
N ILE A 353 27.57 7.49 -14.80
CA ILE A 353 28.33 7.23 -13.58
C ILE A 353 28.01 8.31 -12.54
N LEU A 354 27.48 7.88 -11.40
CA LEU A 354 27.30 8.66 -10.19
C LEU A 354 28.56 8.56 -9.33
N LEU A 355 29.38 9.61 -9.36
CA LEU A 355 30.69 9.64 -8.70
C LEU A 355 30.63 10.48 -7.43
N GLY A 356 31.09 9.92 -6.31
CA GLY A 356 31.11 10.63 -5.04
C GLY A 356 31.99 9.95 -3.99
N GLU A 357 32.46 10.69 -3.00
CA GLU A 357 33.25 10.13 -1.89
C GLU A 357 32.45 9.12 -1.06
N SER A 358 33.13 8.31 -0.26
CA SER A 358 32.44 7.40 0.68
C SER A 358 31.55 8.19 1.65
N GLY A 359 30.37 7.66 2.00
CA GLY A 359 29.44 8.33 2.93
C GLY A 359 28.64 9.50 2.35
N THR A 360 28.87 9.91 1.10
CA THR A 360 28.14 11.02 0.43
C THR A 360 26.67 10.75 0.13
N GLY A 361 26.18 9.53 0.38
CA GLY A 361 24.77 9.16 0.20
C GLY A 361 24.39 8.56 -1.16
N LYS A 362 25.36 8.14 -1.99
CA LYS A 362 25.13 7.52 -3.32
C LYS A 362 24.09 6.40 -3.28
N SER A 363 24.23 5.43 -2.38
CA SER A 363 23.30 4.30 -2.25
C SER A 363 21.87 4.74 -1.90
N SER A 364 21.73 5.76 -1.04
CA SER A 364 20.43 6.35 -0.71
C SER A 364 19.81 7.11 -1.89
N ILE A 365 20.62 7.80 -2.70
CA ILE A 365 20.19 8.42 -3.95
C ILE A 365 19.69 7.33 -4.92
N MET A 366 20.48 6.27 -5.15
CA MET A 366 20.10 5.16 -6.03
C MET A 366 18.78 4.50 -5.59
N ALA A 367 18.63 4.21 -4.30
CA ALA A 367 17.41 3.65 -3.74
C ALA A 367 16.19 4.58 -3.95
N LYS A 368 16.36 5.88 -3.71
CA LYS A 368 15.28 6.86 -3.89
C LYS A 368 14.92 7.07 -5.36
N VAL A 369 15.91 7.05 -6.27
CA VAL A 369 15.69 7.12 -7.73
C VAL A 369 14.79 5.97 -8.22
N VAL A 370 14.94 4.75 -7.68
CA VAL A 370 14.06 3.61 -8.01
C VAL A 370 12.58 3.94 -7.78
N ARG A 371 12.25 4.70 -6.72
CA ARG A 371 10.88 5.13 -6.42
C ARG A 371 10.39 6.30 -7.27
N GLU A 372 11.28 7.21 -7.66
CA GLU A 372 10.91 8.39 -8.44
C GLU A 372 10.73 8.09 -9.94
N ILE A 373 11.49 7.12 -10.49
CA ILE A 373 11.41 6.71 -11.89
C ILE A 373 9.96 6.41 -12.36
N PRO A 374 9.17 5.57 -11.68
CA PRO A 374 7.78 5.34 -12.08
C PRO A 374 6.95 6.64 -12.09
N ILE A 375 7.19 7.57 -11.20
CA ILE A 375 6.49 8.87 -11.17
C ILE A 375 6.86 9.69 -12.40
N TRP A 376 8.14 9.72 -12.79
CA TRP A 376 8.62 10.44 -13.97
C TRP A 376 8.03 9.92 -15.29
N TYR A 377 7.74 8.61 -15.34
CA TYR A 377 7.13 7.95 -16.50
C TYR A 377 5.61 7.80 -16.37
N SER A 378 4.95 8.43 -15.38
CA SER A 378 3.50 8.31 -15.15
C SER A 378 3.00 6.86 -14.96
N ALA A 379 3.81 6.03 -14.30
CA ALA A 379 3.52 4.65 -13.90
C ALA A 379 3.02 3.73 -15.02
N THR A 380 3.63 3.80 -16.20
CA THR A 380 3.30 2.88 -17.31
C THR A 380 3.73 1.44 -17.02
N ASN A 381 2.94 0.48 -17.52
CA ASN A 381 3.29 -0.95 -17.47
C ASN A 381 4.48 -1.31 -18.36
N SER A 382 4.94 -0.39 -19.21
CA SER A 382 6.08 -0.58 -20.10
C SER A 382 7.44 -0.33 -19.44
N LEU A 383 7.48 0.07 -18.17
CA LEU A 383 8.71 0.45 -17.46
C LEU A 383 9.15 -0.61 -16.46
N SER A 384 10.40 -1.05 -16.59
CA SER A 384 11.07 -1.97 -15.67
C SER A 384 12.32 -1.34 -15.06
N VAL A 385 12.47 -1.43 -13.74
CA VAL A 385 13.61 -0.89 -13.00
C VAL A 385 14.29 -2.05 -12.27
N ILE A 386 15.57 -2.28 -12.54
CA ILE A 386 16.35 -3.33 -11.90
C ILE A 386 17.48 -2.69 -11.13
N ILE A 387 17.52 -2.91 -9.81
CA ILE A 387 18.60 -2.44 -8.94
C ILE A 387 19.41 -3.64 -8.40
N ARG A 388 20.73 -3.47 -8.31
CA ARG A 388 21.64 -4.35 -7.57
C ARG A 388 22.57 -3.51 -6.71
N PHE A 389 22.58 -3.79 -5.41
CA PHE A 389 23.57 -3.28 -4.46
C PHE A 389 24.73 -4.27 -4.42
N LEU A 390 25.85 -3.90 -5.04
CA LEU A 390 27.02 -4.78 -5.14
C LEU A 390 27.78 -4.75 -3.81
N GLY A 391 28.36 -5.89 -3.42
CA GLY A 391 29.01 -6.08 -2.11
C GLY A 391 28.08 -6.15 -0.88
N ALA A 392 26.77 -5.90 -1.04
CA ALA A 392 25.81 -5.95 0.07
C ALA A 392 25.51 -7.38 0.57
N THR A 393 25.72 -8.38 -0.27
CA THR A 393 25.56 -9.82 0.06
C THR A 393 26.78 -10.63 -0.38
N PRO A 394 27.10 -11.78 0.24
CA PRO A 394 28.25 -12.60 -0.14
C PRO A 394 28.24 -13.06 -1.60
N SER A 395 27.06 -13.14 -2.22
CA SER A 395 26.89 -13.50 -3.63
C SER A 395 27.08 -12.33 -4.61
N SER A 396 27.23 -11.10 -4.10
CA SER A 396 27.34 -9.87 -4.89
C SER A 396 28.75 -9.23 -4.90
N SER A 397 29.75 -9.95 -4.42
CA SER A 397 31.17 -9.54 -4.42
C SER A 397 31.92 -9.93 -5.70
N ASP A 398 31.36 -10.85 -6.50
CA ASP A 398 31.82 -11.26 -7.83
C ASP A 398 30.74 -10.85 -8.84
N ILE A 399 31.11 -10.02 -9.83
CA ILE A 399 30.16 -9.42 -10.78
C ILE A 399 29.40 -10.44 -11.63
N ARG A 400 29.95 -11.65 -11.80
CA ARG A 400 29.36 -12.68 -12.65
C ARG A 400 27.98 -13.10 -12.15
N ARG A 401 27.80 -13.23 -10.83
CA ARG A 401 26.53 -13.68 -10.22
C ARG A 401 25.41 -12.62 -10.29
N PRO A 402 25.63 -11.34 -9.90
CA PRO A 402 24.66 -10.27 -10.12
C PRO A 402 24.24 -10.12 -11.57
N LEU A 403 25.17 -10.25 -12.53
CA LEU A 403 24.83 -10.16 -13.95
C LEU A 403 23.98 -11.32 -14.45
N ILE A 404 24.29 -12.57 -14.06
CA ILE A 404 23.43 -13.72 -14.36
C ILE A 404 22.02 -13.49 -13.79
N SER A 405 21.94 -13.02 -12.55
CA SER A 405 20.66 -12.66 -11.90
C SER A 405 19.90 -11.56 -12.66
N ILE A 406 20.59 -10.53 -13.15
CA ILE A 406 19.98 -9.48 -13.98
C ILE A 406 19.45 -10.07 -15.28
N ILE A 407 20.24 -10.90 -15.97
CA ILE A 407 19.83 -11.56 -17.22
C ILE A 407 18.57 -12.40 -16.98
N GLU A 408 18.56 -13.25 -15.95
CA GLU A 408 17.40 -14.06 -15.61
C GLU A 408 16.16 -13.23 -15.28
N GLN A 409 16.34 -12.09 -14.58
CA GLN A 409 15.27 -11.15 -14.28
C GLN A 409 14.72 -10.52 -15.56
N ILE A 410 15.56 -10.07 -16.48
CA ILE A 410 15.15 -9.50 -17.78
C ILE A 410 14.37 -10.55 -18.59
N CYS A 411 14.89 -11.78 -18.70
CA CYS A 411 14.19 -12.89 -19.36
C CYS A 411 12.81 -13.14 -18.75
N THR A 412 12.71 -13.09 -17.42
CA THR A 412 11.44 -13.30 -16.70
C THR A 412 10.43 -12.18 -16.97
N ILE A 413 10.87 -10.92 -17.02
CA ILE A 413 10.00 -9.75 -17.25
C ILE A 413 9.47 -9.71 -18.68
N TYR A 414 10.34 -9.98 -19.66
CA TYR A 414 10.02 -9.83 -21.09
C TYR A 414 9.71 -11.15 -21.78
N HIS A 415 9.59 -12.25 -21.01
CA HIS A 415 9.33 -13.60 -21.51
C HIS A 415 10.32 -14.04 -22.61
N LEU A 416 11.61 -13.72 -22.41
CA LEU A 416 12.69 -14.09 -23.32
C LEU A 416 13.30 -15.43 -22.91
N ASP A 417 13.86 -16.15 -23.88
CA ASP A 417 14.58 -17.39 -23.62
C ASP A 417 15.85 -17.13 -22.80
N LYS A 418 16.11 -18.03 -21.83
CA LYS A 418 17.34 -17.95 -21.03
C LYS A 418 18.53 -18.43 -21.87
N PRO A 419 19.72 -17.80 -21.73
CA PRO A 419 20.91 -18.25 -22.42
C PRO A 419 21.30 -19.67 -21.97
N SER A 420 21.61 -20.54 -22.93
CA SER A 420 21.98 -21.93 -22.69
C SER A 420 23.37 -22.11 -22.08
N ASN A 421 24.27 -21.15 -22.28
CA ASN A 421 25.58 -21.07 -21.62
C ASN A 421 25.71 -19.74 -20.86
N VAL A 422 26.24 -19.76 -19.63
CA VAL A 422 26.49 -18.60 -18.77
C VAL A 422 27.99 -18.25 -18.63
N ASP A 423 28.82 -18.76 -19.54
CA ASP A 423 30.26 -18.47 -19.58
C ASP A 423 30.58 -17.05 -20.03
N ASN A 424 29.99 -16.62 -21.14
CA ASN A 424 30.20 -15.27 -21.66
C ASN A 424 29.08 -14.32 -21.23
N VAL A 425 29.13 -13.87 -19.97
CA VAL A 425 28.05 -13.09 -19.36
C VAL A 425 27.79 -11.75 -20.07
N LYS A 426 28.84 -11.11 -20.62
CA LYS A 426 28.70 -9.86 -21.38
C LYS A 426 27.90 -10.07 -22.65
N GLU A 427 28.30 -11.03 -23.49
CA GLU A 427 27.65 -11.33 -24.76
C GLU A 427 26.20 -11.76 -24.55
N ASN A 428 25.94 -12.55 -23.51
CA ASN A 428 24.58 -12.92 -23.11
C ASN A 428 23.73 -11.69 -22.75
N LEU A 429 24.29 -10.76 -21.96
CA LEU A 429 23.60 -9.53 -21.61
C LEU A 429 23.32 -8.68 -22.86
N GLU A 430 24.31 -8.47 -23.73
CA GLU A 430 24.15 -7.73 -24.98
C GLU A 430 23.05 -8.34 -25.87
N ASN A 431 23.06 -9.66 -26.02
CA ASN A 431 22.07 -10.39 -26.80
C ASN A 431 20.65 -10.22 -26.24
N ILE A 432 20.48 -10.41 -24.92
CA ILE A 432 19.17 -10.25 -24.29
C ILE A 432 18.65 -8.81 -24.39
N LEU A 433 19.53 -7.82 -24.22
CA LEU A 433 19.16 -6.39 -24.35
C LEU A 433 18.70 -6.03 -25.77
N MET A 434 19.22 -6.68 -26.81
CA MET A 434 18.77 -6.48 -28.20
C MET A 434 17.35 -6.99 -28.47
N HIS A 435 16.87 -7.95 -27.67
CA HIS A 435 15.55 -8.57 -27.83
C HIS A 435 14.45 -7.91 -26.99
N ILE A 436 14.78 -6.86 -26.23
CA ILE A 436 13.77 -6.08 -25.48
C ILE A 436 12.87 -5.33 -26.49
N PRO A 437 11.54 -5.42 -26.36
CA PRO A 437 10.62 -4.73 -27.26
C PRO A 437 10.82 -3.20 -27.26
N LYS A 438 10.72 -2.58 -28.44
CA LYS A 438 11.00 -1.14 -28.65
C LYS A 438 10.04 -0.20 -27.94
N ASP A 439 8.88 -0.68 -27.49
CA ASP A 439 7.88 0.06 -26.72
C ASP A 439 8.09 -0.06 -25.20
N GLN A 440 9.07 -0.86 -24.76
CA GLN A 440 9.39 -1.08 -23.36
C GLN A 440 10.65 -0.29 -22.94
N TYR A 441 10.70 0.07 -21.66
CA TYR A 441 11.78 0.80 -21.02
C TYR A 441 12.43 -0.06 -19.94
N LEU A 442 13.77 -0.11 -19.94
CA LEU A 442 14.56 -0.81 -18.93
C LEU A 442 15.58 0.14 -18.31
N ILE A 443 15.55 0.30 -16.99
CA ILE A 443 16.53 1.09 -16.26
C ILE A 443 17.28 0.18 -15.30
N LEU A 444 18.59 0.07 -15.50
CA LEU A 444 19.51 -0.70 -14.66
C LEU A 444 20.24 0.24 -13.69
N LEU A 445 20.19 -0.05 -12.40
CA LEU A 445 20.93 0.67 -11.36
C LEU A 445 21.90 -0.29 -10.67
N LEU A 446 23.20 -0.03 -10.81
CA LEU A 446 24.26 -0.81 -10.18
C LEU A 446 24.95 0.06 -9.14
N ASP A 447 24.69 -0.20 -7.86
CA ASP A 447 25.26 0.57 -6.76
C ASP A 447 26.56 -0.06 -6.24
N ALA A 448 27.53 0.79 -5.91
CA ALA A 448 28.78 0.46 -5.26
C ALA A 448 29.64 -0.56 -6.03
N ILE A 449 29.88 -0.32 -7.32
CA ILE A 449 30.77 -1.19 -8.11
C ILE A 449 32.19 -1.26 -7.53
N ASP A 450 32.62 -0.24 -6.78
CA ASP A 450 33.89 -0.21 -6.02
C ASP A 450 34.03 -1.32 -4.97
N GLN A 451 32.93 -2.01 -4.61
CA GLN A 451 32.95 -3.16 -3.72
C GLN A 451 33.19 -4.50 -4.45
N LEU A 452 33.28 -4.49 -5.78
CA LEU A 452 33.67 -5.66 -6.57
C LEU A 452 35.16 -5.96 -6.44
N GLN A 453 35.57 -7.15 -6.90
CA GLN A 453 36.98 -7.50 -6.97
C GLN A 453 37.75 -6.55 -7.92
N SER A 454 39.02 -6.30 -7.60
CA SER A 454 39.86 -5.34 -8.34
C SER A 454 40.00 -5.63 -9.84
N VAL A 455 39.80 -6.88 -10.27
CA VAL A 455 39.84 -7.30 -11.68
C VAL A 455 38.62 -6.78 -12.45
N ASP A 456 37.45 -6.78 -11.82
CA ASP A 456 36.19 -6.33 -12.42
C ASP A 456 36.10 -4.81 -12.53
N LEU A 457 36.78 -4.11 -11.61
CA LEU A 457 36.81 -2.65 -11.52
C LEU A 457 37.70 -1.97 -12.56
N LYS A 458 38.80 -2.62 -12.94
CA LYS A 458 39.79 -2.03 -13.85
C LYS A 458 39.27 -1.83 -15.27
N ASN A 459 38.23 -2.58 -15.66
CA ASN A 459 37.69 -2.46 -17.01
C ASN A 459 36.21 -2.92 -17.09
N LEU A 460 35.26 -2.00 -16.88
CA LEU A 460 33.82 -2.36 -16.97
C LEU A 460 33.43 -2.84 -18.38
N SER A 461 34.19 -2.49 -19.43
CA SER A 461 33.90 -2.95 -20.80
C SER A 461 34.03 -4.47 -20.98
N ILE A 462 34.63 -5.18 -20.01
CA ILE A 462 34.73 -6.65 -20.01
C ILE A 462 33.38 -7.30 -19.75
N TRP A 463 32.49 -6.65 -18.99
CA TRP A 463 31.25 -7.27 -18.49
C TRP A 463 30.00 -6.42 -18.70
N LEU A 464 30.16 -5.12 -19.00
CA LEU A 464 29.07 -4.19 -19.30
C LEU A 464 29.20 -3.62 -20.72
N PRO A 465 28.09 -3.46 -21.47
CA PRO A 465 28.11 -2.78 -22.75
C PRO A 465 28.53 -1.31 -22.61
N THR A 466 29.37 -0.84 -23.53
CA THR A 466 29.73 0.59 -23.62
C THR A 466 28.61 1.43 -24.25
N LYS A 467 27.81 0.81 -25.12
CA LYS A 467 26.59 1.40 -25.71
C LYS A 467 25.44 0.40 -25.65
N PHE A 468 24.28 0.87 -25.22
CA PHE A 468 23.04 0.11 -25.18
C PHE A 468 22.34 0.14 -26.55
N PRO A 469 21.60 -0.92 -26.91
CA PRO A 469 21.04 -1.07 -28.26
C PRO A 469 19.87 -0.12 -28.57
N SER A 470 19.27 0.49 -27.56
CA SER A 470 18.21 1.49 -27.73
C SER A 470 18.28 2.58 -26.66
N ALA A 471 17.73 3.76 -26.97
CA ALA A 471 17.61 4.87 -26.01
C ALA A 471 16.67 4.57 -24.83
N ASN A 472 15.84 3.52 -24.93
CA ASN A 472 14.91 3.11 -23.87
C ASN A 472 15.59 2.25 -22.79
N ILE A 473 16.84 1.85 -23.02
CA ILE A 473 17.66 1.10 -22.07
C ILE A 473 18.67 2.07 -21.46
N LYS A 474 18.57 2.27 -20.14
CA LYS A 474 19.47 3.14 -19.39
C LYS A 474 20.21 2.35 -18.33
N CYS A 475 21.45 2.74 -18.05
CA CYS A 475 22.21 2.21 -16.93
C CYS A 475 22.81 3.35 -16.11
N ILE A 476 22.67 3.28 -14.79
CA ILE A 476 23.28 4.17 -13.82
C ILE A 476 24.15 3.33 -12.91
N ILE A 477 25.40 3.77 -12.71
CA ILE A 477 26.40 3.06 -11.93
C ILE A 477 26.92 4.01 -10.86
N SER A 478 27.01 3.59 -9.60
CA SER A 478 27.61 4.39 -8.55
C SER A 478 29.01 3.88 -8.17
N THR A 479 29.95 4.80 -7.97
CA THR A 479 31.34 4.46 -7.60
C THR A 479 32.01 5.56 -6.79
N ILE A 480 33.07 5.20 -6.06
CA ILE A 480 33.96 6.13 -5.33
C ILE A 480 35.08 6.68 -6.23
N SER A 481 35.54 5.89 -7.21
CA SER A 481 36.73 6.21 -8.01
C SER A 481 36.37 6.57 -9.45
N GLU A 482 37.20 7.37 -10.11
CA GLU A 482 37.05 7.64 -11.53
C GLU A 482 37.32 6.39 -12.37
N ILE A 483 36.57 6.22 -13.46
CA ILE A 483 36.62 5.05 -14.34
C ILE A 483 36.66 5.54 -15.77
N GLU A 484 37.58 5.02 -16.58
CA GLU A 484 37.79 5.45 -17.96
C GLU A 484 36.91 4.66 -18.94
N ILE A 485 35.66 5.08 -19.13
CA ILE A 485 34.74 4.56 -20.17
C ILE A 485 33.93 5.71 -20.77
N GLU A 486 33.50 5.60 -22.03
CA GLU A 486 32.54 6.53 -22.65
C GLU A 486 31.26 6.59 -21.80
N ARG A 487 31.05 7.72 -21.12
CA ARG A 487 30.04 7.85 -20.06
C ARG A 487 29.49 9.27 -19.95
N THR A 488 28.29 9.35 -19.39
CA THR A 488 27.81 10.60 -18.76
C THR A 488 28.22 10.56 -17.28
N THR A 489 28.79 11.63 -16.72
CA THR A 489 29.21 11.65 -15.31
C THR A 489 28.39 12.67 -14.53
N ILE A 490 27.84 12.24 -13.40
CA ILE A 490 27.20 13.09 -12.38
C ILE A 490 28.12 13.07 -11.16
N ASP A 491 28.83 14.17 -10.93
CA ASP A 491 29.77 14.29 -9.81
C ASP A 491 29.09 14.95 -8.62
N ILE A 492 29.01 14.22 -7.50
CA ILE A 492 28.39 14.69 -6.26
C ILE A 492 29.42 15.16 -5.22
N ARG A 493 30.73 15.14 -5.54
CA ARG A 493 31.81 15.61 -4.65
C ARG A 493 31.78 17.14 -4.45
N GLN A 494 31.31 17.88 -5.45
CA GLN A 494 31.39 19.35 -5.46
C GLN A 494 30.41 20.06 -4.52
N GLN A 495 29.51 19.33 -3.85
CA GLN A 495 28.38 19.91 -3.09
C GLN A 495 28.48 19.74 -1.56
N LEU A 496 29.60 19.23 -1.05
CA LEU A 496 29.90 19.20 0.39
C LEU A 496 30.65 20.45 0.89
N ARG A 497 30.65 21.55 0.11
CA ARG A 497 31.20 22.84 0.54
C ARG A 497 30.14 23.71 1.19
#